data_AF-A0A9W9PJ55-F1
#
_entry.id   AF-A0A9W9PJ55-F1
#
_cell.length_a   1.000
_cell.length_b   1.000
_cell.length_c   1.000
_cell.angle_alpha   90.00
_cell.angle_beta   90.00
_cell.angle_gamma   90.00
#
_symmetry.space_group_name_H-M   'P 1'
#
loop_
_entity.id
_entity.type
_entity.pdbx_description
1 polymer ?
#
loop_
_entity_poly.entity_id
_entity_poly.type
_entity_poly.pdbx_seq_one_letter_code
_entity_poly.pdbx_strand_id
1 'polypeptide(L)'
;KGMSHIPTRQKGAVVETPGEEFQVHVRDDLPVSQPGHGEILVKMACSGLWYVLFRLDMAHIQIATVTMCWAYHGGRSVSPRQGALSGDWIAISGSGGGLGHIGVQIAARVKKLRVIAIDTGADKEKISLESSAEVFLDYRKEDVTARVLELTQEGAHATIVVPGSKQAFETAPSLVRNMGIIVCVGLPRNDIQLPISATVCAARGLSIKGCSVGNEDQMNRLLQLALQGTITPAIEVYDFAETPKLIGKLTRDEVRGRAVNFLLLLLLSRSHASMGTKRSWQGQPVGNEQGDMASTPAGPIMAIFESFRNELDEHHDRRERIVKVSRDITALSKKIIFALQRVRSIHEPLPPKIASENQGRFDQINDLFTSIVPEVTHINAWRYQRQVSAGLQEFIEALSFDHYLRTQKLITHAETIAHLPPGIMVTEDDYLMGLFDLTGEMMRFAVVALSSSNANANPTQSTKSQSTEDDASSTAHLSTTQAGIVLDLRAFRTECEALSIPRRVQIMRDFHKKLEVMQNSVEKVERAAYGILVRGSERPTGWTPDLSGPVEMEIH
;
A
#
# COMPACT_ATOMS: atom_id res chain seq x y z
N LYS A 1 30.66 39.19 -14.26
CA LYS A 1 31.68 40.22 -13.94
C LYS A 1 32.04 40.09 -12.46
N GLY A 2 33.29 39.79 -12.14
CA GLY A 2 33.87 39.87 -10.79
C GLY A 2 33.76 38.62 -9.90
N MET A 3 34.34 37.48 -10.31
CA MET A 3 34.76 36.49 -9.29
C MET A 3 36.14 36.92 -8.79
N SER A 4 36.19 37.64 -7.68
CA SER A 4 37.45 37.94 -7.01
C SER A 4 37.33 37.61 -5.53
N HIS A 5 37.93 36.47 -5.17
CA HIS A 5 38.21 35.99 -3.82
C HIS A 5 37.04 35.35 -3.04
N ILE A 6 37.19 34.06 -2.71
CA ILE A 6 36.39 33.39 -1.68
C ILE A 6 36.67 34.11 -0.35
N PRO A 7 35.66 34.58 0.40
CA PRO A 7 35.89 35.22 1.70
C PRO A 7 36.62 34.24 2.61
N THR A 8 37.70 34.66 3.28
CA THR A 8 38.41 33.80 4.25
C THR A 8 37.66 33.71 5.58
N ARG A 9 36.68 34.60 5.80
CA ARG A 9 35.86 34.68 7.02
C ARG A 9 34.36 34.82 6.69
N GLN A 10 33.51 34.27 7.54
CA GLN A 10 32.05 34.30 7.45
C GLN A 10 31.41 34.64 8.81
N LYS A 11 30.18 35.16 8.75
CA LYS A 11 29.35 35.40 9.92
C LYS A 11 28.52 34.18 10.24
N GLY A 12 28.64 33.65 11.45
CA GLY A 12 27.89 32.49 11.91
C GLY A 12 27.59 32.56 13.40
N ALA A 13 26.56 31.84 13.81
CA ALA A 13 26.18 31.67 15.20
C ALA A 13 27.00 30.52 15.78
N VAL A 14 27.85 30.80 16.77
CA VAL A 14 28.66 29.81 17.47
C VAL A 14 28.09 29.57 18.86
N VAL A 15 28.01 28.30 19.23
CA VAL A 15 27.70 27.85 20.57
C VAL A 15 29.00 27.47 21.25
N GLU A 16 29.51 28.32 22.14
CA GLU A 16 30.82 28.13 22.76
C GLU A 16 30.79 27.08 23.89
N THR A 17 29.65 26.94 24.59
CA THR A 17 29.45 25.97 25.66
C THR A 17 28.21 25.12 25.37
N PRO A 18 28.34 23.99 24.67
CA PRO A 18 27.20 23.10 24.45
C PRO A 18 26.76 22.45 25.77
N GLY A 19 25.55 22.79 26.24
CA GLY A 19 24.93 22.34 27.50
C GLY A 19 23.52 22.91 27.68
N GLU A 20 22.87 22.67 28.83
CA GLU A 20 21.47 23.08 29.08
C GLU A 20 21.26 24.61 29.08
N GLU A 21 22.29 25.40 29.41
CA GLU A 21 22.30 26.85 29.23
C GLU A 21 23.35 27.27 28.19
N PHE A 22 23.11 26.93 26.92
CA PHE A 22 23.98 27.39 25.86
C PHE A 22 23.67 28.85 25.48
N GLN A 23 24.72 29.64 25.27
CA GLN A 23 24.62 30.98 24.69
C GLN A 23 25.10 30.95 23.24
N VAL A 24 24.29 31.57 22.37
CA VAL A 24 24.59 31.71 20.94
C VAL A 24 25.22 33.07 20.71
N HIS A 25 26.48 33.09 20.33
CA HIS A 25 27.16 34.31 19.94
C HIS A 25 27.26 34.40 18.42
N VAL A 26 26.76 35.50 17.86
CA VAL A 26 26.93 35.77 16.44
C VAL A 26 28.32 36.36 16.22
N ARG A 27 29.19 35.58 15.59
CA ARG A 27 30.57 35.95 15.29
C ARG A 27 30.71 36.21 13.80
N ASP A 28 31.49 37.20 13.42
CA ASP A 28 31.75 37.60 12.02
C ASP A 28 33.14 37.17 11.50
N ASP A 29 33.88 36.44 12.32
CA ASP A 29 35.28 36.07 12.09
C ASP A 29 35.51 34.57 11.80
N LEU A 30 34.45 33.78 11.59
CA LEU A 30 34.59 32.32 11.43
C LEU A 30 35.28 31.97 10.12
N PRO A 31 36.22 31.00 10.10
CA PRO A 31 36.92 30.63 8.88
C PRO A 31 35.98 29.99 7.85
N VAL A 32 36.23 30.30 6.58
CA VAL A 32 35.58 29.64 5.43
C VAL A 32 36.56 28.64 4.85
N SER A 33 36.22 27.35 4.90
CA SER A 33 37.06 26.29 4.35
C SER A 33 37.20 26.41 2.83
N GLN A 34 38.38 26.08 2.29
CA GLN A 34 38.55 25.94 0.84
C GLN A 34 37.99 24.57 0.39
N PRO A 35 37.14 24.52 -0.65
CA PRO A 35 36.58 23.26 -1.12
C PRO A 35 37.66 22.35 -1.73
N GLY A 36 37.61 21.05 -1.42
CA GLY A 36 38.47 20.02 -2.00
C GLY A 36 38.07 19.62 -3.43
N HIS A 37 38.75 18.61 -4.02
CA HIS A 37 38.44 18.15 -5.37
C HIS A 37 37.01 17.57 -5.42
N GLY A 38 36.13 18.20 -6.21
CA GLY A 38 34.74 17.78 -6.37
C GLY A 38 33.75 18.42 -5.37
N GLU A 39 34.23 19.27 -4.48
CA GLU A 39 33.38 20.03 -3.56
C GLU A 39 33.11 21.43 -4.12
N ILE A 40 31.94 21.99 -3.85
CA ILE A 40 31.58 23.36 -4.21
C ILE A 40 31.24 24.15 -2.95
N LEU A 41 31.82 25.34 -2.82
CA LEU A 41 31.54 26.26 -1.72
C LEU A 41 30.36 27.16 -2.09
N VAL A 42 29.25 27.03 -1.37
CA VAL A 42 28.01 27.75 -1.67
C VAL A 42 27.83 28.95 -0.73
N LYS A 43 27.83 30.17 -1.29
CA LYS A 43 27.54 31.39 -0.53
C LYS A 43 26.03 31.51 -0.29
N MET A 44 25.59 31.23 0.94
CA MET A 44 24.19 31.38 1.34
C MET A 44 23.93 32.79 1.90
N ALA A 45 22.96 33.52 1.31
CA ALA A 45 22.57 34.85 1.80
C ALA A 45 21.56 34.79 2.95
N CYS A 46 20.74 33.74 3.01
CA CYS A 46 19.85 33.37 4.11
C CYS A 46 19.27 31.96 3.81
N SER A 47 19.09 31.12 4.83
CA SER A 47 18.51 29.77 4.69
C SER A 47 17.17 29.68 5.42
N GLY A 48 16.09 29.59 4.65
CA GLY A 48 14.76 29.13 5.09
C GLY A 48 14.51 27.70 4.59
N LEU A 49 13.68 26.95 5.28
CA LEU A 49 13.84 25.50 5.43
C LEU A 49 12.43 24.85 5.32
N TRP A 50 12.40 23.60 4.85
CA TRP A 50 11.44 22.96 3.92
C TRP A 50 9.91 22.95 4.24
N TYR A 51 9.09 22.97 3.16
CA TYR A 51 7.62 23.10 3.13
C TYR A 51 6.97 21.94 2.36
N VAL A 52 6.72 20.81 3.02
CA VAL A 52 5.91 19.70 2.46
C VAL A 52 4.83 19.32 3.46
N LEU A 53 3.76 20.13 3.54
CA LEU A 53 2.44 19.70 4.01
C LEU A 53 1.32 20.73 3.72
N PHE A 54 1.53 21.66 2.80
CA PHE A 54 0.59 22.78 2.55
C PHE A 54 -0.16 22.68 1.22
N ARG A 55 0.41 22.02 0.21
CA ARG A 55 -0.11 22.03 -1.16
C ARG A 55 -1.21 21.00 -1.46
N LEU A 56 -1.33 19.93 -0.69
CA LEU A 56 -2.35 18.90 -0.99
C LEU A 56 -3.61 19.11 -0.14
N ASP A 57 -3.46 19.47 1.12
CA ASP A 57 -4.55 19.45 2.10
C ASP A 57 -5.53 20.61 1.96
N MET A 58 -5.06 21.76 1.49
CA MET A 58 -5.84 22.99 1.34
C MET A 58 -7.00 22.86 0.31
N ALA A 59 -6.82 22.08 -0.77
CA ALA A 59 -7.80 22.01 -1.86
C ALA A 59 -9.15 21.36 -1.45
N HIS A 60 -9.12 20.41 -0.53
CA HIS A 60 -10.27 19.56 -0.17
C HIS A 60 -11.48 20.33 0.32
N ILE A 61 -11.24 21.39 1.10
CA ILE A 61 -12.30 22.16 1.73
C ILE A 61 -12.97 23.09 0.73
N GLN A 62 -12.20 23.73 -0.14
CA GLN A 62 -12.78 24.57 -1.18
C GLN A 62 -13.67 23.76 -2.12
N ILE A 63 -13.32 22.49 -2.38
CA ILE A 63 -14.17 21.56 -3.13
C ILE A 63 -15.41 21.21 -2.35
N ALA A 64 -15.32 20.90 -1.06
CA ALA A 64 -16.49 20.66 -0.23
C ALA A 64 -17.46 21.85 -0.33
N THR A 65 -16.96 23.09 -0.22
CA THR A 65 -17.80 24.29 -0.30
C THR A 65 -18.26 24.66 -1.72
N VAL A 66 -17.56 24.25 -2.79
CA VAL A 66 -17.98 24.43 -4.20
C VAL A 66 -18.97 23.33 -4.64
N THR A 67 -18.74 22.11 -4.20
CA THR A 67 -19.59 20.94 -4.40
C THR A 67 -20.95 21.13 -3.72
N MET A 68 -20.97 21.87 -2.61
CA MET A 68 -22.15 22.43 -1.97
C MET A 68 -22.94 23.39 -2.88
N CYS A 69 -22.27 24.37 -3.52
CA CYS A 69 -22.92 25.25 -4.49
C CYS A 69 -23.54 24.45 -5.65
N TRP A 70 -22.84 23.44 -6.14
CA TRP A 70 -23.31 22.61 -7.26
C TRP A 70 -24.47 21.66 -6.89
N ALA A 71 -24.46 21.01 -5.71
CA ALA A 71 -25.55 20.12 -5.30
C ALA A 71 -26.87 20.87 -5.09
N TYR A 72 -26.80 22.06 -4.51
CA TYR A 72 -27.98 22.87 -4.24
C TYR A 72 -28.64 23.39 -5.53
N HIS A 73 -27.86 23.63 -6.59
CA HIS A 73 -28.37 24.02 -7.91
C HIS A 73 -28.82 22.81 -8.76
N GLY A 74 -28.23 21.63 -8.58
CA GLY A 74 -28.51 20.42 -9.38
C GLY A 74 -29.77 19.64 -8.99
N GLY A 75 -30.47 20.02 -7.92
CA GLY A 75 -31.64 19.31 -7.39
C GLY A 75 -33.01 19.75 -7.93
N ARG A 76 -33.08 20.70 -8.88
CA ARG A 76 -34.34 21.11 -9.52
C ARG A 76 -34.22 21.10 -11.05
N SER A 77 -34.87 20.12 -11.67
CA SER A 77 -35.64 20.43 -12.88
C SER A 77 -36.63 21.54 -12.51
N VAL A 78 -36.69 22.60 -13.32
CA VAL A 78 -37.45 23.85 -13.15
C VAL A 78 -36.67 25.00 -12.46
N SER A 79 -36.11 25.85 -13.33
CA SER A 79 -35.71 27.26 -13.13
C SER A 79 -34.52 27.59 -12.20
N PRO A 80 -33.42 28.16 -12.72
CA PRO A 80 -32.32 28.68 -11.92
C PRO A 80 -32.69 30.05 -11.36
N ARG A 81 -33.22 30.11 -10.14
CA ARG A 81 -33.14 31.35 -9.37
C ARG A 81 -31.72 31.48 -8.82
N GLN A 82 -30.92 32.29 -9.50
CA GLN A 82 -29.71 32.91 -8.96
C GLN A 82 -30.09 33.65 -7.66
N GLY A 83 -29.72 33.09 -6.51
CA GLY A 83 -29.98 33.67 -5.20
C GLY A 83 -29.02 33.06 -4.17
N ALA A 84 -28.31 33.91 -3.44
CA ALA A 84 -27.06 33.59 -2.74
C ALA A 84 -27.18 32.54 -1.62
N LEU A 85 -26.12 31.74 -1.46
CA LEU A 85 -25.79 30.89 -0.28
C LEU A 85 -25.47 31.70 1.00
N SER A 86 -25.67 33.02 0.98
CA SER A 86 -25.29 33.90 2.07
C SER A 86 -26.31 33.78 3.19
N GLY A 87 -25.87 33.42 4.39
CA GLY A 87 -26.75 33.29 5.56
C GLY A 87 -27.21 31.86 5.87
N ASP A 88 -26.94 30.88 5.01
CA ASP A 88 -27.24 29.47 5.29
C ASP A 88 -26.32 28.90 6.36
N TRP A 89 -26.87 28.02 7.21
CA TRP A 89 -26.15 27.34 8.26
C TRP A 89 -25.32 26.16 7.74
N ILE A 90 -24.05 26.10 8.16
CA ILE A 90 -23.15 24.96 7.91
C ILE A 90 -22.52 24.49 9.22
N ALA A 91 -22.57 23.19 9.47
CA ALA A 91 -21.87 22.54 10.58
C ALA A 91 -20.51 22.01 10.10
N ILE A 92 -19.44 22.22 10.86
CA ILE A 92 -18.11 21.70 10.54
C ILE A 92 -17.57 20.96 11.76
N SER A 93 -17.47 19.63 11.67
CA SER A 93 -16.82 18.82 12.72
C SER A 93 -15.30 18.81 12.54
N GLY A 94 -14.57 18.82 13.65
CA GLY A 94 -13.10 18.99 13.64
C GLY A 94 -12.67 20.41 13.27
N SER A 95 -13.50 21.40 13.59
CA SER A 95 -13.34 22.80 13.22
C SER A 95 -12.04 23.47 13.74
N GLY A 96 -11.45 22.98 14.83
CA GLY A 96 -10.20 23.50 15.38
C GLY A 96 -8.94 22.81 14.87
N GLY A 97 -9.09 21.72 14.10
CA GLY A 97 -7.98 20.96 13.53
C GLY A 97 -7.36 21.61 12.29
N GLY A 98 -6.29 21.00 11.76
CA GLY A 98 -5.48 21.59 10.68
C GLY A 98 -6.21 21.90 9.38
N LEU A 99 -7.25 21.12 9.06
CA LEU A 99 -8.13 21.40 7.92
C LEU A 99 -9.35 22.24 8.36
N GLY A 100 -10.02 21.84 9.45
CA GLY A 100 -11.30 22.42 9.86
C GLY A 100 -11.29 23.94 10.00
N HIS A 101 -10.24 24.53 10.60
CA HIS A 101 -10.20 25.97 10.84
C HIS A 101 -10.10 26.79 9.55
N ILE A 102 -9.57 26.17 8.49
CA ILE A 102 -9.52 26.76 7.14
C ILE A 102 -10.88 26.65 6.48
N GLY A 103 -11.61 25.56 6.74
CA GLY A 103 -13.00 25.38 6.33
C GLY A 103 -13.93 26.39 6.95
N VAL A 104 -13.74 26.71 8.22
CA VAL A 104 -14.47 27.80 8.86
C VAL A 104 -14.21 29.13 8.14
N GLN A 105 -12.94 29.46 7.85
CA GLN A 105 -12.59 30.70 7.16
C GLN A 105 -13.18 30.79 5.75
N ILE A 106 -13.12 29.70 4.96
CA ILE A 106 -13.69 29.67 3.61
C ILE A 106 -15.21 29.82 3.67
N ALA A 107 -15.88 29.06 4.55
CA ALA A 107 -17.31 29.11 4.69
C ALA A 107 -17.80 30.49 5.13
N ALA A 108 -17.21 31.07 6.18
CA ALA A 108 -17.62 32.35 6.73
C ALA A 108 -17.17 33.54 5.86
N ARG A 109 -15.90 33.60 5.47
CA ARG A 109 -15.31 34.83 4.88
C ARG A 109 -15.52 34.91 3.37
N VAL A 110 -15.46 33.78 2.67
CA VAL A 110 -15.57 33.72 1.20
C VAL A 110 -17.01 33.43 0.78
N LYS A 111 -17.66 32.45 1.42
CA LYS A 111 -19.00 32.00 1.05
C LYS A 111 -20.13 32.67 1.84
N LYS A 112 -19.78 33.43 2.90
CA LYS A 112 -20.74 34.17 3.75
C LYS A 112 -21.79 33.25 4.38
N LEU A 113 -21.39 32.03 4.73
CA LEU A 113 -22.20 31.06 5.46
C LEU A 113 -22.11 31.30 6.97
N ARG A 114 -23.17 30.91 7.70
CA ARG A 114 -23.19 30.91 9.17
C ARG A 114 -22.63 29.59 9.67
N VAL A 115 -21.46 29.64 10.30
CA VAL A 115 -20.69 28.42 10.62
C VAL A 115 -20.91 28.01 12.08
N ILE A 116 -21.39 26.79 12.27
CA ILE A 116 -21.39 26.07 13.55
C ILE A 116 -20.13 25.20 13.58
N ALA A 117 -19.14 25.63 14.36
CA ALA A 117 -17.90 24.92 14.61
C ALA A 117 -18.11 23.86 15.69
N ILE A 118 -17.81 22.60 15.38
CA ILE A 118 -17.94 21.48 16.33
C ILE A 118 -16.54 20.93 16.58
N ASP A 119 -16.07 21.00 17.81
CA ASP A 119 -14.80 20.40 18.26
C ASP A 119 -14.78 20.25 19.78
N THR A 120 -13.63 19.99 20.41
CA THR A 120 -13.52 19.97 21.87
C THR A 120 -12.26 20.66 22.37
N GLY A 121 -12.36 21.34 23.52
CA GLY A 121 -11.23 22.01 24.18
C GLY A 121 -11.09 23.50 23.84
N ALA A 122 -10.61 24.27 24.83
CA ALA A 122 -10.56 25.74 24.78
C ALA A 122 -9.68 26.29 23.64
N ASP A 123 -8.60 25.58 23.29
CA ASP A 123 -7.72 25.98 22.19
C ASP A 123 -8.41 25.87 20.82
N LYS A 124 -9.21 24.82 20.63
CA LYS A 124 -9.98 24.57 19.42
C LYS A 124 -11.21 25.48 19.32
N GLU A 125 -11.79 25.85 20.45
CA GLU A 125 -12.80 26.90 20.55
C GLU A 125 -12.24 28.25 20.07
N LYS A 126 -11.11 28.68 20.67
CA LYS A 126 -10.47 29.94 20.34
C LYS A 126 -10.14 30.07 18.85
N ILE A 127 -9.47 29.07 18.27
CA ILE A 127 -9.11 29.11 16.83
C ILE A 127 -10.34 29.11 15.93
N SER A 128 -11.41 28.42 16.29
CA SER A 128 -12.63 28.34 15.47
C SER A 128 -13.35 29.68 15.44
N LEU A 129 -13.45 30.35 16.59
CA LEU A 129 -14.02 31.70 16.69
C LEU A 129 -13.13 32.74 15.99
N GLU A 130 -11.81 32.68 16.17
CA GLU A 130 -10.84 33.50 15.41
C GLU A 130 -10.96 33.28 13.89
N SER A 131 -11.30 32.06 13.48
CA SER A 131 -11.55 31.68 12.08
C SER A 131 -12.89 32.16 11.54
N SER A 132 -13.66 32.92 12.32
CA SER A 132 -14.98 33.47 12.00
C SER A 132 -16.13 32.46 12.07
N ALA A 133 -16.01 31.43 12.93
CA ALA A 133 -17.18 30.64 13.31
C ALA A 133 -18.18 31.51 14.08
N GLU A 134 -19.47 31.33 13.80
CA GLU A 134 -20.52 32.08 14.49
C GLU A 134 -20.84 31.45 15.84
N VAL A 135 -20.85 30.11 15.90
CA VAL A 135 -21.08 29.35 17.13
C VAL A 135 -20.04 28.24 17.23
N PHE A 136 -19.54 28.01 18.44
CA PHE A 136 -18.73 26.83 18.77
C PHE A 136 -19.52 25.90 19.69
N LEU A 137 -19.53 24.61 19.40
CA LEU A 137 -20.18 23.56 20.21
C LEU A 137 -19.14 22.54 20.64
N ASP A 138 -19.01 22.33 21.96
CA ASP A 138 -18.08 21.36 22.52
C ASP A 138 -18.73 19.98 22.66
N TYR A 139 -18.39 19.05 21.77
CA TYR A 139 -19.05 17.74 21.72
C TYR A 139 -18.82 16.86 22.96
N ARG A 140 -17.93 17.26 23.89
CA ARG A 140 -17.76 16.60 25.19
C ARG A 140 -18.60 17.23 26.31
N LYS A 141 -19.11 18.45 26.12
CA LYS A 141 -19.84 19.21 27.15
C LYS A 141 -21.32 19.32 26.87
N GLU A 142 -21.73 19.29 25.61
CA GLU A 142 -23.12 19.50 25.21
C GLU A 142 -23.59 18.52 24.13
N ASP A 143 -24.90 18.32 24.03
CA ASP A 143 -25.51 17.58 22.94
C ASP A 143 -25.51 18.43 21.66
N VAL A 144 -24.50 18.19 20.82
CA VAL A 144 -24.31 18.89 19.55
C VAL A 144 -25.54 18.83 18.65
N THR A 145 -26.24 17.69 18.61
CA THR A 145 -27.39 17.53 17.71
C THR A 145 -28.54 18.42 18.15
N ALA A 146 -28.88 18.37 19.44
CA ALA A 146 -29.94 19.20 20.01
C ALA A 146 -29.61 20.70 19.84
N ARG A 147 -28.36 21.08 20.07
CA ARG A 147 -27.91 22.48 19.95
C ARG A 147 -27.92 22.97 18.50
N VAL A 148 -27.50 22.14 17.54
CA VAL A 148 -27.63 22.48 16.11
C VAL A 148 -29.10 22.66 15.74
N LEU A 149 -29.98 21.76 16.16
CA LEU A 149 -31.42 21.89 15.89
C LEU A 149 -32.01 23.16 16.54
N GLU A 150 -31.58 23.54 17.74
CA GLU A 150 -32.03 24.79 18.38
C GLU A 150 -31.59 26.04 17.61
N LEU A 151 -30.33 26.09 17.16
CA LEU A 151 -29.76 27.23 16.44
C LEU A 151 -30.34 27.37 15.02
N THR A 152 -30.66 26.24 14.39
CA THR A 152 -31.05 26.17 12.98
C THR A 152 -32.54 25.87 12.76
N GLN A 153 -33.28 25.57 13.83
CA GLN A 153 -34.67 25.09 13.88
C GLN A 153 -34.91 23.70 13.27
N GLU A 154 -34.31 23.41 12.11
CA GLU A 154 -34.56 22.18 11.33
C GLU A 154 -33.29 21.37 11.00
N GLY A 155 -32.12 21.86 11.39
CA GLY A 155 -30.81 21.30 11.04
C GLY A 155 -30.03 22.22 10.09
N ALA A 156 -28.71 22.04 10.03
CA ALA A 156 -27.84 22.79 9.12
C ALA A 156 -28.15 22.42 7.65
N HIS A 157 -27.93 23.36 6.74
CA HIS A 157 -28.08 23.11 5.30
C HIS A 157 -27.04 22.11 4.80
N ALA A 158 -25.88 22.08 5.46
CA ALA A 158 -24.90 21.02 5.30
C ALA A 158 -24.03 20.81 6.50
N THR A 159 -23.36 19.66 6.49
CA THR A 159 -22.28 19.34 7.41
C THR A 159 -21.02 18.91 6.65
N ILE A 160 -19.85 19.38 7.10
CA ILE A 160 -18.55 18.92 6.63
C ILE A 160 -17.91 18.08 7.73
N VAL A 161 -17.63 16.82 7.42
CA VAL A 161 -17.00 15.86 8.31
C VAL A 161 -15.50 15.82 8.01
N VAL A 162 -14.73 16.57 8.79
CA VAL A 162 -13.26 16.65 8.66
C VAL A 162 -12.53 15.51 9.38
N PRO A 163 -12.88 15.11 10.62
CA PRO A 163 -12.14 14.06 11.32
C PRO A 163 -12.53 12.67 10.82
N GLY A 164 -11.54 11.77 10.70
CA GLY A 164 -11.74 10.34 10.37
C GLY A 164 -12.30 9.49 11.54
N SER A 165 -12.94 10.12 12.53
CA SER A 165 -13.43 9.44 13.74
C SER A 165 -14.84 8.87 13.55
N LYS A 166 -15.11 7.69 14.10
CA LYS A 166 -16.43 7.04 14.06
C LYS A 166 -17.55 7.96 14.53
N GLN A 167 -17.36 8.61 15.68
CA GLN A 167 -18.38 9.49 16.29
C GLN A 167 -18.81 10.64 15.35
N ALA A 168 -17.86 11.31 14.68
CA ALA A 168 -18.19 12.41 13.77
C ALA A 168 -19.02 11.95 12.56
N PHE A 169 -18.76 10.75 12.03
CA PHE A 169 -19.56 10.15 10.96
C PHE A 169 -20.94 9.72 11.46
N GLU A 170 -21.04 9.24 12.70
CA GLU A 170 -22.32 8.83 13.28
C GLU A 170 -23.27 10.00 13.55
N THR A 171 -22.73 11.13 14.00
CA THR A 171 -23.54 12.33 14.29
C THR A 171 -23.97 13.07 13.02
N ALA A 172 -23.19 13.01 11.93
CA ALA A 172 -23.39 13.84 10.74
C ALA A 172 -24.81 13.82 10.13
N PRO A 173 -25.51 12.67 9.98
CA PRO A 173 -26.87 12.64 9.42
C PRO A 173 -27.92 13.38 10.26
N SER A 174 -27.68 13.51 11.56
CA SER A 174 -28.59 14.18 12.50
C SER A 174 -28.38 15.69 12.55
N LEU A 175 -27.23 16.19 12.07
CA LEU A 175 -26.90 17.62 12.06
C LEU A 175 -27.54 18.38 10.89
N VAL A 176 -27.91 17.67 9.83
CA VAL A 176 -28.42 18.28 8.60
C VAL A 176 -29.95 18.27 8.57
N ARG A 177 -30.55 19.26 7.91
CA ARG A 177 -32.00 19.31 7.67
C ARG A 177 -32.44 18.38 6.54
N ASN A 178 -33.75 18.32 6.28
CA ASN A 178 -34.26 17.67 5.06
C ASN A 178 -33.72 18.38 3.81
N MET A 179 -33.40 17.61 2.77
CA MET A 179 -32.66 18.05 1.58
C MET A 179 -31.25 18.57 1.90
N GLY A 180 -30.70 18.20 3.06
CA GLY A 180 -29.36 18.57 3.51
C GLY A 180 -28.24 17.77 2.86
N ILE A 181 -27.04 18.32 2.92
CA ILE A 181 -25.84 17.74 2.28
C ILE A 181 -24.80 17.35 3.34
N ILE A 182 -24.29 16.13 3.25
CA ILE A 182 -23.22 15.61 4.10
C ILE A 182 -21.97 15.47 3.24
N VAL A 183 -20.90 16.20 3.58
CA VAL A 183 -19.62 16.14 2.88
C VAL A 183 -18.57 15.43 3.73
N CYS A 184 -18.11 14.29 3.26
CA CYS A 184 -17.08 13.48 3.90
C CYS A 184 -15.71 13.89 3.36
N VAL A 185 -14.88 14.49 4.22
CA VAL A 185 -13.49 14.88 3.92
C VAL A 185 -12.51 13.99 4.67
N GLY A 186 -12.81 13.67 5.93
CA GLY A 186 -12.01 12.73 6.72
C GLY A 186 -12.00 11.34 6.10
N LEU A 187 -10.86 10.66 6.19
CA LEU A 187 -10.69 9.27 5.77
C LEU A 187 -10.74 8.37 7.02
N PRO A 188 -11.93 7.85 7.40
CA PRO A 188 -12.03 6.92 8.51
C PRO A 188 -11.47 5.55 8.12
N ARG A 189 -11.31 4.66 9.10
CA ARG A 189 -11.03 3.26 8.82
C ARG A 189 -12.17 2.64 8.01
N ASN A 190 -11.85 1.67 7.16
CA ASN A 190 -12.82 1.03 6.25
C ASN A 190 -13.99 0.30 6.96
N ASP A 191 -13.87 0.01 8.26
CA ASP A 191 -14.94 -0.59 9.07
C ASP A 191 -15.98 0.42 9.58
N ILE A 192 -15.75 1.72 9.41
CA ILE A 192 -16.67 2.78 9.83
C ILE A 192 -17.66 3.07 8.71
N GLN A 193 -18.95 2.97 9.02
CA GLN A 193 -20.06 3.24 8.10
C GLN A 193 -20.83 4.49 8.51
N LEU A 194 -21.43 5.18 7.54
CA LEU A 194 -22.37 6.27 7.81
C LEU A 194 -23.72 5.65 8.26
N PRO A 195 -24.22 5.89 9.48
CA PRO A 195 -25.39 5.18 10.03
C PRO A 195 -26.69 5.79 9.52
N ILE A 196 -26.93 5.71 8.21
CA ILE A 196 -28.15 6.17 7.57
C ILE A 196 -28.74 5.07 6.72
N SER A 197 -29.99 4.71 6.98
CA SER A 197 -30.70 3.74 6.14
C SER A 197 -31.07 4.37 4.81
N ALA A 198 -31.15 3.54 3.75
CA ALA A 198 -31.59 4.00 2.43
C ALA A 198 -32.98 4.68 2.50
N THR A 199 -33.88 4.16 3.34
CA THR A 199 -35.21 4.74 3.59
C THR A 199 -35.12 6.15 4.16
N VAL A 200 -34.31 6.36 5.20
CA VAL A 200 -34.15 7.70 5.80
C VAL A 200 -33.46 8.65 4.82
N CYS A 201 -32.46 8.17 4.09
CA CYS A 201 -31.77 8.95 3.06
C CYS A 201 -32.74 9.43 1.97
N ALA A 202 -33.61 8.54 1.46
CA ALA A 202 -34.60 8.87 0.46
C ALA A 202 -35.72 9.76 1.00
N ALA A 203 -36.29 9.43 2.18
CA ALA A 203 -37.39 10.18 2.78
C ALA A 203 -37.01 11.62 3.14
N ARG A 204 -35.77 11.82 3.60
CA ARG A 204 -35.24 13.15 3.93
C ARG A 204 -34.55 13.82 2.74
N GLY A 205 -34.41 13.15 1.60
CA GLY A 205 -33.73 13.66 0.41
C GLY A 205 -32.26 14.05 0.63
N LEU A 206 -31.53 13.29 1.45
CA LEU A 206 -30.16 13.64 1.82
C LEU A 206 -29.17 13.34 0.69
N SER A 207 -28.18 14.24 0.54
CA SER A 207 -27.08 14.08 -0.42
C SER A 207 -25.77 13.79 0.31
N ILE A 208 -25.15 12.66 0.04
CA ILE A 208 -23.85 12.29 0.62
C ILE A 208 -22.77 12.44 -0.45
N LYS A 209 -21.69 13.16 -0.12
CA LYS A 209 -20.60 13.44 -1.06
C LYS A 209 -19.23 13.18 -0.43
N GLY A 210 -18.41 12.37 -1.09
CA GLY A 210 -17.00 12.21 -0.74
C GLY A 210 -16.13 13.25 -1.43
N CYS A 211 -15.08 13.72 -0.76
CA CYS A 211 -14.11 14.64 -1.33
C CYS A 211 -12.70 14.27 -0.87
N SER A 212 -11.86 13.78 -1.81
CA SER A 212 -10.51 13.26 -1.50
C SER A 212 -9.35 14.04 -2.11
N VAL A 213 -9.55 14.86 -3.15
CA VAL A 213 -8.50 15.67 -3.80
C VAL A 213 -9.12 16.84 -4.56
N GLY A 214 -8.34 17.90 -4.79
CA GLY A 214 -8.71 19.04 -5.66
C GLY A 214 -7.89 19.22 -6.90
N ASN A 215 -8.36 20.14 -7.74
CA ASN A 215 -7.69 20.48 -9.00
C ASN A 215 -6.79 21.71 -8.84
N GLU A 216 -5.97 21.94 -9.85
CA GLU A 216 -4.97 23.01 -9.88
C GLU A 216 -5.61 24.42 -9.75
N ASP A 217 -6.71 24.67 -10.45
CA ASP A 217 -7.40 25.97 -10.40
C ASP A 217 -7.92 26.31 -9.01
N GLN A 218 -8.44 25.32 -8.30
CA GLN A 218 -8.91 25.47 -6.92
C GLN A 218 -7.75 25.79 -5.99
N MET A 219 -6.61 25.10 -6.13
CA MET A 219 -5.40 25.39 -5.37
C MET A 219 -4.89 26.81 -5.64
N ASN A 220 -4.81 27.22 -6.91
CA ASN A 220 -4.41 28.56 -7.30
C ASN A 220 -5.31 29.61 -6.65
N ARG A 221 -6.64 29.40 -6.69
CA ARG A 221 -7.59 30.32 -6.05
C ARG A 221 -7.41 30.40 -4.53
N LEU A 222 -7.14 29.27 -3.89
CA LEU A 222 -6.92 29.21 -2.44
C LEU A 222 -5.65 29.96 -2.03
N LEU A 223 -4.56 29.77 -2.78
CA LEU A 223 -3.31 30.49 -2.57
C LEU A 223 -3.51 32.00 -2.74
N GLN A 224 -4.30 32.43 -3.72
CA GLN A 224 -4.64 33.85 -3.88
C GLN A 224 -5.40 34.41 -2.67
N LEU A 225 -6.35 33.66 -2.11
CA LEU A 225 -7.09 34.07 -0.91
C LEU A 225 -6.17 34.14 0.33
N ALA A 226 -5.15 33.28 0.41
CA ALA A 226 -4.15 33.33 1.46
C ALA A 226 -3.22 34.55 1.29
N LEU A 227 -2.76 34.83 0.07
CA LEU A 227 -1.95 36.03 -0.26
C LEU A 227 -2.70 37.33 0.06
N GLN A 228 -4.02 37.34 -0.15
CA GLN A 228 -4.89 38.48 0.17
C GLN A 228 -5.19 38.60 1.68
N GLY A 229 -4.71 37.69 2.52
CA GLY A 229 -5.02 37.67 3.95
C GLY A 229 -6.47 37.32 4.28
N THR A 230 -7.26 36.88 3.29
CA THR A 230 -8.64 36.41 3.52
C THR A 230 -8.64 35.10 4.32
N ILE A 231 -7.65 34.25 4.07
CA ILE A 231 -7.43 32.98 4.76
C ILE A 231 -6.04 33.00 5.39
N THR A 232 -5.98 32.79 6.69
CA THR A 232 -4.73 32.72 7.45
C THR A 232 -4.69 31.37 8.17
N PRO A 233 -3.84 30.43 7.72
CA PRO A 233 -3.66 29.15 8.40
C PRO A 233 -2.96 29.37 9.74
N ALA A 234 -3.50 28.79 10.80
CA ALA A 234 -2.80 28.68 12.07
C ALA A 234 -1.83 27.51 11.98
N ILE A 235 -0.54 27.78 12.15
CA ILE A 235 0.54 26.81 11.98
C ILE A 235 1.31 26.70 13.30
N GLU A 236 1.60 25.48 13.73
CA GLU A 236 2.55 25.19 14.80
C GLU A 236 3.73 24.42 14.17
N VAL A 237 4.94 24.98 14.25
CA VAL A 237 6.13 24.38 13.65
C VAL A 237 6.87 23.59 14.74
N TYR A 238 7.20 22.34 14.43
CA TYR A 238 7.94 21.41 15.28
C TYR A 238 9.27 21.06 14.62
N ASP A 239 10.32 20.86 15.42
CA ASP A 239 11.57 20.26 14.93
C ASP A 239 11.35 18.75 14.65
N PHE A 240 12.13 18.18 13.72
CA PHE A 240 12.15 16.73 13.50
C PHE A 240 12.43 15.94 14.77
N ALA A 241 13.27 16.44 15.67
CA ALA A 241 13.52 15.81 16.97
C ALA A 241 12.25 15.69 17.83
N GLU A 242 11.27 16.58 17.62
CA GLU A 242 9.99 16.58 18.33
C GLU A 242 8.93 15.68 17.69
N THR A 243 9.26 14.93 16.64
CA THR A 243 8.33 13.99 16.00
C THR A 243 7.62 13.07 17.00
N PRO A 244 8.29 12.43 17.98
CA PRO A 244 7.61 11.56 18.94
C PRO A 244 6.57 12.32 19.78
N LYS A 245 6.87 13.55 20.18
CA LYS A 245 5.97 14.45 20.92
C LYS A 245 4.77 14.84 20.06
N LEU A 246 4.99 15.17 18.79
CA LEU A 246 3.94 15.49 17.82
C LEU A 246 3.01 14.29 17.58
N ILE A 247 3.55 13.09 17.38
CA ILE A 247 2.75 11.86 17.24
C ILE A 247 1.93 11.59 18.50
N GLY A 248 2.51 11.83 19.69
CA GLY A 248 1.79 11.75 20.95
C GLY A 248 0.62 12.73 21.03
N LYS A 249 0.85 14.01 20.65
CA LYS A 249 -0.20 15.04 20.58
C LYS A 249 -1.31 14.67 19.59
N LEU A 250 -0.97 14.15 18.41
CA LEU A 250 -1.95 13.68 17.40
C LEU A 250 -2.80 12.53 17.94
N THR A 251 -2.18 11.59 18.64
CA THR A 251 -2.90 10.44 19.24
C THR A 251 -3.88 10.88 20.33
N ARG A 252 -3.57 11.95 21.06
CA ARG A 252 -4.44 12.54 22.09
C ARG A 252 -5.38 13.63 21.58
N ASP A 253 -5.36 13.93 20.27
CA ASP A 253 -6.17 14.98 19.64
C ASP A 253 -5.92 16.39 20.22
N GLU A 254 -4.68 16.65 20.63
CA GLU A 254 -4.22 17.91 21.25
C GLU A 254 -3.67 18.93 20.22
N VAL A 255 -3.61 18.56 18.93
CA VAL A 255 -3.08 19.44 17.89
C VAL A 255 -4.14 20.47 17.49
N ARG A 256 -3.83 21.74 17.71
CA ARG A 256 -4.60 22.90 17.23
C ARG A 256 -4.04 23.34 15.88
N GLY A 257 -4.91 23.64 14.92
CA GLY A 257 -4.47 24.11 13.61
C GLY A 257 -3.55 23.10 12.93
N ARG A 258 -2.62 23.60 12.10
CA ARG A 258 -1.73 22.76 11.28
C ARG A 258 -0.37 22.59 11.95
N ALA A 259 -0.09 21.39 12.46
CA ALA A 259 1.28 21.04 12.84
C ALA A 259 2.14 20.81 11.59
N VAL A 260 3.32 21.43 11.56
CA VAL A 260 4.32 21.29 10.49
C VAL A 260 5.61 20.82 11.11
N ASN A 261 6.09 19.66 10.68
CA ASN A 261 7.35 19.11 11.14
C ASN A 261 8.48 19.52 10.17
N PHE A 262 9.56 20.04 10.73
CA PHE A 262 10.65 20.64 10.01
C PHE A 262 11.80 19.65 9.85
N LEU A 263 11.91 19.08 8.64
CA LEU A 263 12.99 18.16 8.26
C LEU A 263 13.91 18.84 7.25
N LEU A 264 15.17 19.07 7.64
CA LEU A 264 16.23 19.43 6.70
C LEU A 264 16.69 18.16 5.97
N LEU A 265 16.14 17.90 4.79
CA LEU A 265 16.67 16.88 3.89
C LEU A 265 17.92 17.44 3.19
N LEU A 266 19.11 17.07 3.71
CA LEU A 266 20.34 17.09 2.93
C LEU A 266 20.24 15.99 1.86
N LEU A 267 19.63 16.33 0.72
CA LEU A 267 19.68 15.47 -0.46
C LEU A 267 21.07 15.59 -1.09
N LEU A 268 21.91 14.58 -0.86
CA LEU A 268 23.12 14.32 -1.63
C LEU A 268 22.72 14.05 -3.08
N SER A 269 22.73 15.09 -3.91
CA SER A 269 22.59 14.98 -5.36
C SER A 269 23.82 14.29 -5.93
N ARG A 270 23.68 13.03 -6.37
CA ARG A 270 24.58 12.44 -7.36
C ARG A 270 24.24 13.06 -8.71
N SER A 271 25.08 13.96 -9.18
CA SER A 271 24.98 14.58 -10.50
C SER A 271 25.36 13.58 -11.60
N HIS A 272 24.51 12.60 -11.91
CA HIS A 272 24.49 11.89 -13.20
C HIS A 272 23.01 11.59 -13.52
N ALA A 273 22.31 12.58 -14.07
CA ALA A 273 20.98 12.39 -14.64
C ALA A 273 21.04 12.76 -16.13
N SER A 274 20.84 11.77 -16.98
CA SER A 274 20.45 11.98 -18.38
C SER A 274 19.10 12.70 -18.40
N MET A 275 18.95 13.72 -19.25
CA MET A 275 17.69 14.47 -19.42
C MET A 275 16.51 13.52 -19.68
N GLY A 276 15.50 13.56 -18.81
CA GLY A 276 14.21 12.91 -19.03
C GLY A 276 13.50 13.50 -20.25
N THR A 277 12.76 12.66 -20.99
CA THR A 277 12.01 13.07 -22.19
C THR A 277 10.60 13.49 -21.81
N LYS A 278 10.20 14.72 -22.13
CA LYS A 278 8.86 15.25 -21.86
C LYS A 278 7.79 14.43 -22.61
N ARG A 279 6.71 14.03 -21.94
CA ARG A 279 5.62 13.23 -22.53
C ARG A 279 4.27 13.92 -22.39
N SER A 280 3.36 13.63 -23.32
CA SER A 280 1.99 14.15 -23.34
C SER A 280 1.12 13.42 -22.33
N TRP A 281 -0.09 13.95 -22.08
CA TRP A 281 -1.10 13.29 -21.25
C TRP A 281 -1.46 11.86 -21.71
N GLN A 282 -1.20 11.55 -22.99
CA GLN A 282 -1.41 10.22 -23.59
C GLN A 282 -0.15 9.35 -23.56
N GLY A 283 0.92 9.77 -22.86
CA GLY A 283 2.15 9.01 -22.65
C GLY A 283 3.15 9.03 -23.83
N GLN A 284 2.87 9.79 -24.90
CA GLN A 284 3.77 9.90 -26.05
C GLN A 284 4.85 10.97 -25.84
N PRO A 285 6.11 10.75 -26.30
CA PRO A 285 7.16 11.75 -26.22
C PRO A 285 6.78 13.01 -27.04
N VAL A 286 6.86 14.17 -26.41
CA VAL A 286 6.58 15.46 -27.04
C VAL A 286 7.91 16.08 -27.46
N GLY A 287 8.12 16.22 -28.77
CA GLY A 287 9.25 16.96 -29.32
C GLY A 287 9.17 18.44 -28.93
N ASN A 288 10.32 19.05 -28.63
CA ASN A 288 10.41 20.49 -28.37
C ASN A 288 10.14 21.27 -29.67
N GLU A 289 8.88 21.52 -30.00
CA GLU A 289 8.54 22.60 -30.92
C GLU A 289 8.54 23.92 -30.12
N GLN A 290 9.65 24.63 -30.23
CA GLN A 290 9.80 26.00 -29.72
C GLN A 290 8.95 26.94 -30.56
N GLY A 291 7.72 27.20 -30.13
CA GLY A 291 7.00 28.42 -30.48
C GLY A 291 7.52 29.57 -29.61
N ASP A 292 8.05 30.61 -30.24
CA ASP A 292 8.50 31.86 -29.62
C ASP A 292 7.41 32.47 -28.72
N MET A 293 7.50 32.21 -27.41
CA MET A 293 6.93 33.09 -26.40
C MET A 293 8.04 33.51 -25.44
N ALA A 294 8.22 34.82 -25.35
CA ALA A 294 9.26 35.52 -24.62
C ALA A 294 9.60 34.86 -23.28
N SER A 295 10.84 34.39 -23.16
CA SER A 295 11.40 33.74 -21.98
C SER A 295 11.52 34.74 -20.84
N THR A 296 10.51 34.76 -19.97
CA THR A 296 10.70 35.30 -18.62
C THR A 296 11.72 34.41 -17.93
N PRO A 297 12.86 34.92 -17.44
CA PRO A 297 13.89 34.08 -16.84
C PRO A 297 13.27 33.33 -15.66
N ALA A 298 13.24 32.00 -15.77
CA ALA A 298 12.66 31.12 -14.77
C ALA A 298 13.30 31.45 -13.40
N GLY A 299 12.49 31.95 -12.46
CA GLY A 299 12.97 32.28 -11.13
C GLY A 299 13.60 31.05 -10.45
N PRO A 300 14.46 31.23 -9.44
CA PRO A 300 15.17 30.14 -8.77
C PRO A 300 14.25 29.03 -8.23
N ILE A 301 12.98 29.36 -7.93
CA ILE A 301 11.95 28.41 -7.52
C ILE A 301 11.52 27.49 -8.67
N MET A 302 11.41 27.99 -9.90
CA MET A 302 11.02 27.18 -11.06
C MET A 302 12.09 26.14 -11.38
N ALA A 303 13.37 26.48 -11.26
CA ALA A 303 14.47 25.54 -11.42
C ALA A 303 14.43 24.39 -10.37
N ILE A 304 14.00 24.69 -9.13
CA ILE A 304 13.81 23.68 -8.09
C ILE A 304 12.64 22.73 -8.45
N PHE A 305 11.51 23.27 -8.93
CA PHE A 305 10.39 22.44 -9.38
C PHE A 305 10.73 21.59 -10.61
N GLU A 306 11.56 22.10 -11.51
CA GLU A 306 12.10 21.31 -12.62
C GLU A 306 12.98 20.17 -12.12
N SER A 307 13.84 20.40 -11.12
CA SER A 307 14.60 19.35 -10.47
C SER A 307 13.71 18.28 -9.83
N PHE A 308 12.68 18.69 -9.08
CA PHE A 308 11.74 17.75 -8.47
C PHE A 308 10.93 16.97 -9.50
N ARG A 309 10.52 17.64 -10.58
CA ARG A 309 9.85 16.98 -11.70
C ARG A 309 10.77 15.90 -12.29
N ASN A 310 12.01 16.24 -12.59
CA ASN A 310 12.97 15.29 -13.15
C ASN A 310 13.23 14.10 -12.21
N GLU A 311 13.32 14.34 -10.89
CA GLU A 311 13.49 13.26 -9.90
C GLU A 311 12.25 12.36 -9.81
N LEU A 312 11.05 12.94 -9.82
CA LEU A 312 9.80 12.18 -9.81
C LEU A 312 9.61 11.39 -11.11
N ASP A 313 9.92 11.99 -12.26
CA ASP A 313 9.85 11.35 -13.56
C ASP A 313 10.82 10.16 -13.62
N GLU A 314 12.08 10.34 -13.21
CA GLU A 314 13.05 9.23 -13.12
C GLU A 314 12.61 8.14 -12.12
N HIS A 315 12.01 8.54 -10.99
CA HIS A 315 11.44 7.60 -10.03
C HIS A 315 10.30 6.76 -10.66
N HIS A 316 9.42 7.39 -11.42
CA HIS A 316 8.30 6.73 -12.10
C HIS A 316 8.80 5.83 -13.22
N ASP A 317 9.74 6.30 -14.04
CA ASP A 317 10.36 5.53 -15.12
C ASP A 317 11.06 4.28 -14.57
N ARG A 318 11.85 4.44 -13.50
CA ARG A 318 12.47 3.30 -12.79
C ARG A 318 11.44 2.31 -12.28
N ARG A 319 10.39 2.82 -11.63
CA ARG A 319 9.31 1.97 -11.11
C ARG A 319 8.65 1.16 -12.23
N GLU A 320 8.41 1.75 -13.40
CA GLU A 320 7.84 1.04 -14.54
C GLU A 320 8.78 -0.03 -15.10
N ARG A 321 10.09 0.25 -15.20
CA ARG A 321 11.09 -0.74 -15.63
C ARG A 321 11.11 -1.95 -14.69
N ILE A 322 11.16 -1.73 -13.38
CA ILE A 322 11.11 -2.79 -12.38
C ILE A 322 9.81 -3.61 -12.49
N VAL A 323 8.66 -2.95 -12.62
CA VAL A 323 7.36 -3.64 -12.75
C VAL A 323 7.29 -4.49 -14.01
N LYS A 324 7.85 -4.00 -15.13
CA LYS A 324 7.90 -4.76 -16.38
C LYS A 324 8.74 -6.03 -16.21
N VAL A 325 9.94 -5.89 -15.67
CA VAL A 325 10.84 -7.03 -15.41
C VAL A 325 10.20 -8.03 -14.45
N SER A 326 9.58 -7.56 -13.36
CA SER A 326 8.86 -8.43 -12.43
C SER A 326 7.75 -9.23 -13.12
N ARG A 327 7.00 -8.63 -14.05
CA ARG A 327 5.96 -9.33 -14.82
C ARG A 327 6.55 -10.38 -15.77
N ASP A 328 7.66 -10.05 -16.42
CA ASP A 328 8.35 -10.99 -17.33
C ASP A 328 8.90 -12.20 -16.56
N ILE A 329 9.46 -11.98 -15.37
CA ILE A 329 9.89 -13.03 -14.44
C ILE A 329 8.69 -13.90 -14.05
N THR A 330 7.58 -13.32 -13.58
CA THR A 330 6.36 -14.07 -13.26
C THR A 330 5.89 -14.94 -14.43
N ALA A 331 5.92 -14.40 -15.66
CA ALA A 331 5.49 -15.15 -16.85
C ALA A 331 6.42 -16.33 -17.17
N LEU A 332 7.74 -16.18 -16.99
CA LEU A 332 8.71 -17.26 -17.18
C LEU A 332 8.59 -18.32 -16.08
N SER A 333 8.45 -17.93 -14.82
CA SER A 333 8.25 -18.83 -13.68
C SER A 333 7.00 -19.70 -13.87
N LYS A 334 5.88 -19.12 -14.32
CA LYS A 334 4.67 -19.89 -14.67
C LYS A 334 4.91 -20.94 -15.74
N LYS A 335 5.69 -20.61 -16.77
CA LYS A 335 6.03 -21.57 -17.83
C LYS A 335 6.86 -22.74 -17.29
N ILE A 336 7.76 -22.48 -16.33
CA ILE A 336 8.51 -23.53 -15.63
C ILE A 336 7.54 -24.40 -14.83
N ILE A 337 6.66 -23.82 -14.01
CA ILE A 337 5.65 -24.56 -13.23
C ILE A 337 4.78 -25.45 -14.13
N PHE A 338 4.25 -24.91 -15.23
CA PHE A 338 3.47 -25.70 -16.20
C PHE A 338 4.28 -26.83 -16.84
N ALA A 339 5.57 -26.61 -17.08
CA ALA A 339 6.44 -27.66 -17.59
C ALA A 339 6.65 -28.78 -16.55
N LEU A 340 6.83 -28.41 -15.28
CA LEU A 340 7.00 -29.33 -14.14
C LEU A 340 5.72 -30.14 -13.84
N GLN A 341 4.53 -29.56 -14.02
CA GLN A 341 3.25 -30.29 -13.88
C GLN A 341 3.08 -31.48 -14.86
N ARG A 342 3.92 -31.55 -15.91
CA ARG A 342 3.94 -32.68 -16.86
C ARG A 342 4.80 -33.85 -16.37
N VAL A 343 5.58 -33.66 -15.32
CA VAL A 343 6.41 -34.71 -14.71
C VAL A 343 5.50 -35.70 -13.98
N ARG A 344 6.00 -36.93 -13.77
CA ARG A 344 5.24 -38.02 -13.13
C ARG A 344 5.98 -38.66 -11.96
N SER A 345 7.30 -38.58 -11.93
CA SER A 345 8.13 -39.07 -10.82
C SER A 345 8.54 -37.94 -9.87
N ILE A 346 8.81 -38.33 -8.63
CA ILE A 346 9.35 -37.50 -7.55
C ILE A 346 10.63 -38.19 -7.09
N HIS A 347 11.61 -37.42 -6.59
CA HIS A 347 12.91 -37.93 -6.14
C HIS A 347 13.71 -38.57 -7.30
N GLU A 348 13.53 -38.04 -8.50
CA GLU A 348 14.24 -38.48 -9.70
C GLU A 348 14.70 -37.27 -10.52
N PRO A 349 15.78 -37.40 -11.32
CA PRO A 349 16.17 -36.37 -12.26
C PRO A 349 15.03 -36.03 -13.23
N LEU A 350 14.81 -34.74 -13.47
CA LEU A 350 13.80 -34.31 -14.44
C LEU A 350 14.10 -34.87 -15.84
N PRO A 351 13.07 -35.18 -16.64
CA PRO A 351 13.25 -35.58 -18.03
C PRO A 351 14.15 -34.58 -18.78
N PRO A 352 15.14 -35.04 -19.57
CA PRO A 352 16.22 -34.20 -20.09
C PRO A 352 15.72 -33.02 -20.91
N LYS A 353 14.62 -33.22 -21.65
CA LYS A 353 13.96 -32.15 -22.41
C LYS A 353 13.39 -31.05 -21.51
N ILE A 354 12.68 -31.41 -20.44
CA ILE A 354 12.11 -30.46 -19.47
C ILE A 354 13.22 -29.79 -18.67
N ALA A 355 14.24 -30.56 -18.25
CA ALA A 355 15.39 -30.04 -17.52
C ALA A 355 16.14 -28.96 -18.31
N SER A 356 16.46 -29.23 -19.58
CA SER A 356 17.12 -28.25 -20.46
C SER A 356 16.23 -27.04 -20.75
N GLU A 357 14.94 -27.25 -20.99
CA GLU A 357 13.97 -26.18 -21.24
C GLU A 357 13.80 -25.25 -20.02
N ASN A 358 13.72 -25.82 -18.83
CA ASN A 358 13.59 -25.06 -17.58
C ASN A 358 14.89 -24.36 -17.20
N GLN A 359 16.04 -25.01 -17.37
CA GLN A 359 17.33 -24.36 -17.13
C GLN A 359 17.48 -23.09 -17.97
N GLY A 360 17.18 -23.17 -19.27
CA GLY A 360 17.25 -21.98 -20.14
C GLY A 360 16.27 -20.86 -19.75
N ARG A 361 15.17 -21.18 -19.03
CA ARG A 361 14.27 -20.17 -18.47
C ARG A 361 14.77 -19.61 -17.15
N PHE A 362 15.36 -20.43 -16.29
CA PHE A 362 16.02 -19.97 -15.08
C PHE A 362 17.17 -19.01 -15.41
N ASP A 363 17.95 -19.32 -16.44
CA ASP A 363 19.02 -18.44 -16.93
C ASP A 363 18.45 -17.08 -17.39
N GLN A 364 17.36 -17.09 -18.18
CA GLN A 364 16.66 -15.85 -18.59
C GLN A 364 16.11 -15.06 -17.40
N ILE A 365 15.56 -15.73 -16.39
CA ILE A 365 15.09 -15.07 -15.16
C ILE A 365 16.26 -14.43 -14.42
N ASN A 366 17.41 -15.11 -14.36
CA ASN A 366 18.62 -14.59 -13.72
C ASN A 366 19.17 -13.35 -14.45
N ASP A 367 19.13 -13.35 -15.79
CA ASP A 367 19.49 -12.19 -16.60
C ASP A 367 18.54 -11.01 -16.32
N LEU A 368 17.23 -11.28 -16.21
CA LEU A 368 16.23 -10.28 -15.86
C LEU A 368 16.46 -9.69 -14.47
N PHE A 369 16.72 -10.52 -13.46
CA PHE A 369 17.08 -10.03 -12.13
C PHE A 369 18.36 -9.19 -12.16
N THR A 370 19.39 -9.67 -12.86
CA THR A 370 20.66 -8.95 -13.01
C THR A 370 20.44 -7.56 -13.63
N SER A 371 19.53 -7.44 -14.59
CA SER A 371 19.21 -6.16 -15.25
C SER A 371 18.65 -5.09 -14.31
N ILE A 372 17.96 -5.48 -13.24
CA ILE A 372 17.35 -4.55 -12.27
C ILE A 372 18.17 -4.34 -11.00
N VAL A 373 19.24 -5.11 -10.76
CA VAL A 373 20.13 -4.94 -9.58
C VAL A 373 20.55 -3.47 -9.37
N PRO A 374 20.99 -2.71 -10.39
CA PRO A 374 21.38 -1.30 -10.20
C PRO A 374 20.21 -0.42 -9.72
N GLU A 375 18.98 -0.81 -10.02
CA GLU A 375 17.77 -0.06 -9.68
C GLU A 375 17.25 -0.35 -8.28
N VAL A 376 17.55 -1.54 -7.73
CA VAL A 376 16.99 -2.05 -6.46
C VAL A 376 18.03 -2.26 -5.36
N THR A 377 19.20 -1.64 -5.48
CA THR A 377 20.27 -1.70 -4.47
C THR A 377 20.25 -0.52 -3.50
N HIS A 378 20.94 -0.66 -2.36
CA HIS A 378 21.08 0.37 -1.32
C HIS A 378 19.72 0.88 -0.80
N ILE A 379 19.51 2.20 -0.77
CA ILE A 379 18.27 2.85 -0.31
C ILE A 379 17.04 2.43 -1.14
N ASN A 380 17.26 2.00 -2.39
CA ASN A 380 16.18 1.60 -3.28
C ASN A 380 15.68 0.17 -3.04
N ALA A 381 16.43 -0.67 -2.31
CA ALA A 381 16.04 -2.04 -2.01
C ALA A 381 14.67 -2.12 -1.34
N TRP A 382 14.48 -1.37 -0.24
CA TRP A 382 13.20 -1.29 0.44
C TRP A 382 12.17 -0.43 -0.31
N ARG A 383 12.61 0.62 -1.03
CA ARG A 383 11.72 1.53 -1.76
C ARG A 383 10.95 0.81 -2.87
N TYR A 384 11.61 -0.10 -3.58
CA TYR A 384 11.01 -0.82 -4.71
C TYR A 384 10.75 -2.31 -4.44
N GLN A 385 10.96 -2.81 -3.21
CA GLN A 385 10.74 -4.20 -2.83
C GLN A 385 9.36 -4.69 -3.29
N ARG A 386 8.31 -3.91 -3.07
CA ARG A 386 6.93 -4.27 -3.45
C ARG A 386 6.73 -4.45 -4.95
N GLN A 387 7.52 -3.78 -5.79
CA GLN A 387 7.42 -3.92 -7.24
C GLN A 387 8.13 -5.17 -7.75
N VAL A 388 9.14 -5.67 -7.03
CA VAL A 388 9.88 -6.91 -7.36
C VAL A 388 9.20 -8.14 -6.75
N SER A 389 8.57 -7.97 -5.59
CA SER A 389 7.99 -9.02 -4.74
C SER A 389 7.13 -10.05 -5.48
N ALA A 390 6.24 -9.62 -6.38
CA ALA A 390 5.40 -10.57 -7.14
C ALA A 390 6.20 -11.47 -8.10
N GLY A 391 7.26 -10.94 -8.72
CA GLY A 391 8.17 -11.73 -9.56
C GLY A 391 9.00 -12.69 -8.72
N LEU A 392 9.48 -12.23 -7.56
CA LEU A 392 10.24 -13.05 -6.61
C LEU A 392 9.41 -14.23 -6.08
N GLN A 393 8.19 -13.98 -5.62
CA GLN A 393 7.31 -15.02 -5.08
C GLN A 393 7.06 -16.14 -6.11
N GLU A 394 6.75 -15.79 -7.35
CA GLU A 394 6.52 -16.78 -8.41
C GLU A 394 7.81 -17.51 -8.81
N PHE A 395 8.97 -16.83 -8.81
CA PHE A 395 10.26 -17.49 -8.99
C PHE A 395 10.56 -18.50 -7.88
N ILE A 396 10.29 -18.13 -6.63
CA ILE A 396 10.49 -19.01 -5.46
C ILE A 396 9.57 -20.23 -5.56
N GLU A 397 8.31 -20.05 -5.96
CA GLU A 397 7.38 -21.14 -6.22
C GLU A 397 7.94 -22.12 -7.28
N ALA A 398 8.38 -21.59 -8.43
CA ALA A 398 8.93 -22.40 -9.51
C ALA A 398 10.21 -23.14 -9.11
N LEU A 399 11.13 -22.45 -8.44
CA LEU A 399 12.41 -23.02 -7.96
C LEU A 399 12.16 -24.09 -6.90
N SER A 400 11.26 -23.83 -5.96
CA SER A 400 10.91 -24.79 -4.90
C SER A 400 10.25 -26.03 -5.49
N PHE A 401 9.41 -25.88 -6.52
CA PHE A 401 8.78 -27.02 -7.17
C PHE A 401 9.78 -27.87 -7.97
N ASP A 402 10.70 -27.24 -8.71
CA ASP A 402 11.78 -27.95 -9.40
C ASP A 402 12.66 -28.73 -8.41
N HIS A 403 13.06 -28.09 -7.31
CA HIS A 403 13.87 -28.68 -6.26
C HIS A 403 13.15 -29.85 -5.57
N TYR A 404 11.87 -29.69 -5.24
CA TYR A 404 11.05 -30.74 -4.61
C TYR A 404 10.92 -31.96 -5.52
N LEU A 405 10.65 -31.79 -6.81
CA LEU A 405 10.52 -32.93 -7.73
C LEU A 405 11.82 -33.74 -7.84
N ARG A 406 12.99 -33.08 -7.77
CA ARG A 406 14.30 -33.75 -7.86
C ARG A 406 14.74 -34.40 -6.56
N THR A 407 14.45 -33.78 -5.43
CA THR A 407 15.08 -34.13 -4.14
C THR A 407 14.10 -34.60 -3.07
N GLN A 408 12.80 -34.39 -3.28
CA GLN A 408 11.73 -34.53 -2.29
C GLN A 408 12.02 -33.75 -0.99
N LYS A 409 12.71 -32.62 -1.11
CA LYS A 409 12.98 -31.69 -0.02
C LYS A 409 12.54 -30.29 -0.40
N LEU A 410 12.32 -29.46 0.61
CA LEU A 410 12.05 -28.05 0.41
C LEU A 410 13.37 -27.28 0.30
N ILE A 411 13.49 -26.42 -0.70
CA ILE A 411 14.65 -25.52 -0.81
C ILE A 411 14.61 -24.50 0.33
N THR A 412 15.75 -24.24 0.96
CA THR A 412 15.84 -23.27 2.06
C THR A 412 15.88 -21.82 1.55
N HIS A 413 15.62 -20.85 2.44
CA HIS A 413 15.74 -19.42 2.11
C HIS A 413 17.16 -19.04 1.68
N ALA A 414 18.19 -19.59 2.34
CA ALA A 414 19.59 -19.33 2.01
C ALA A 414 19.97 -19.89 0.62
N GLU A 415 19.53 -21.11 0.31
CA GLU A 415 19.73 -21.70 -1.02
C GLU A 415 18.98 -20.93 -2.10
N THR A 416 17.78 -20.44 -1.80
CA THR A 416 17.01 -19.58 -2.71
C THR A 416 17.78 -18.30 -3.06
N ILE A 417 18.38 -17.63 -2.06
CA ILE A 417 19.21 -16.44 -2.28
C ILE A 417 20.44 -16.77 -3.14
N ALA A 418 21.04 -17.95 -2.97
CA ALA A 418 22.20 -18.36 -3.74
C ALA A 418 21.92 -18.54 -5.25
N HIS A 419 20.65 -18.71 -5.64
CA HIS A 419 20.23 -18.78 -7.05
C HIS A 419 19.99 -17.40 -7.69
N LEU A 420 20.08 -16.31 -6.91
CA LEU A 420 19.81 -14.95 -7.36
C LEU A 420 21.10 -14.12 -7.41
N PRO A 421 21.16 -13.08 -8.26
CA PRO A 421 22.32 -12.24 -8.34
C PRO A 421 22.46 -11.39 -7.07
N PRO A 422 23.70 -11.10 -6.62
CA PRO A 422 23.94 -10.32 -5.43
C PRO A 422 23.34 -8.92 -5.58
N GLY A 423 22.54 -8.51 -4.60
CA GLY A 423 21.83 -7.22 -4.60
C GLY A 423 20.31 -7.33 -4.74
N ILE A 424 19.79 -8.50 -5.13
CA ILE A 424 18.35 -8.78 -5.01
C ILE A 424 18.05 -9.16 -3.56
N MET A 425 17.20 -8.37 -2.92
CA MET A 425 16.74 -8.64 -1.55
C MET A 425 15.56 -9.60 -1.58
N VAL A 426 15.73 -10.79 -0.99
CA VAL A 426 14.66 -11.77 -0.78
C VAL A 426 14.23 -11.70 0.68
N THR A 427 13.05 -11.13 0.95
CA THR A 427 12.52 -11.12 2.31
C THR A 427 11.98 -12.50 2.69
N GLU A 428 11.90 -12.76 3.99
CA GLU A 428 11.27 -13.95 4.55
C GLU A 428 9.80 -14.05 4.10
N ASP A 429 9.14 -12.92 3.90
CA ASP A 429 7.76 -12.87 3.43
C ASP A 429 7.63 -13.32 1.98
N ASP A 430 8.51 -12.85 1.09
CA ASP A 430 8.50 -13.26 -0.31
C ASP A 430 8.73 -14.78 -0.42
N TYR A 431 9.62 -15.31 0.41
CA TYR A 431 9.86 -16.74 0.50
C TYR A 431 8.63 -17.50 1.01
N LEU A 432 8.06 -17.11 2.16
CA LEU A 432 6.87 -17.76 2.70
C LEU A 432 5.68 -17.69 1.74
N MET A 433 5.47 -16.55 1.06
CA MET A 433 4.36 -16.39 0.12
C MET A 433 4.53 -17.29 -1.12
N GLY A 434 5.75 -17.39 -1.68
CA GLY A 434 6.03 -18.34 -2.77
C GLY A 434 5.84 -19.79 -2.33
N LEU A 435 6.20 -20.12 -1.09
CA LEU A 435 5.97 -21.44 -0.50
C LEU A 435 4.48 -21.76 -0.27
N PHE A 436 3.65 -20.79 0.10
CA PHE A 436 2.21 -21.01 0.17
C PHE A 436 1.61 -21.33 -1.20
N ASP A 437 2.07 -20.66 -2.26
CA ASP A 437 1.59 -20.91 -3.61
C ASP A 437 2.04 -22.27 -4.15
N LEU A 438 3.26 -22.70 -3.81
CA LEU A 438 3.78 -24.04 -4.09
C LEU A 438 2.82 -25.15 -3.62
N THR A 439 2.15 -24.99 -2.47
CA THR A 439 1.22 -26.01 -1.96
C THR A 439 0.04 -26.27 -2.92
N GLY A 440 -0.38 -25.24 -3.66
CA GLY A 440 -1.40 -25.37 -4.70
C GLY A 440 -0.92 -26.19 -5.88
N GLU A 441 0.34 -26.00 -6.31
CA GLU A 441 0.94 -26.76 -7.41
C GLU A 441 1.29 -28.19 -7.00
N MET A 442 1.76 -28.42 -5.77
CA MET A 442 1.93 -29.76 -5.19
C MET A 442 0.59 -30.51 -5.10
N MET A 443 -0.49 -29.83 -4.71
CA MET A 443 -1.83 -30.42 -4.69
C MET A 443 -2.29 -30.82 -6.10
N ARG A 444 -2.12 -29.95 -7.10
CA ARG A 444 -2.44 -30.28 -8.49
C ARG A 444 -1.65 -31.49 -8.96
N PHE A 445 -0.36 -31.52 -8.69
CA PHE A 445 0.52 -32.64 -9.04
C PHE A 445 0.04 -33.94 -8.36
N ALA A 446 -0.26 -33.89 -7.06
CA ALA A 446 -0.74 -35.03 -6.28
C ALA A 446 -2.06 -35.59 -6.85
N VAL A 447 -3.05 -34.73 -7.13
CA VAL A 447 -4.34 -35.16 -7.68
C VAL A 447 -4.17 -35.82 -9.04
N VAL A 448 -3.32 -35.27 -9.92
CA VAL A 448 -3.02 -35.86 -11.23
C VAL A 448 -2.32 -37.22 -11.07
N ALA A 449 -1.35 -37.33 -10.17
CA ALA A 449 -0.64 -38.57 -9.88
C ALA A 449 -1.58 -39.65 -9.29
N LEU A 450 -2.50 -39.27 -8.40
CA LEU A 450 -3.51 -40.15 -7.81
C LEU A 450 -4.53 -40.64 -8.87
N SER A 451 -4.91 -39.78 -9.82
CA SER A 451 -5.87 -40.14 -10.88
C SER A 451 -5.29 -41.01 -11.99
N SER A 452 -4.00 -40.85 -12.33
CA SER A 452 -3.37 -41.53 -13.47
C SER A 452 -3.16 -43.04 -13.24
N SER A 453 -3.07 -43.49 -11.99
CA SER A 453 -2.92 -44.92 -11.66
C SER A 453 -4.18 -45.75 -11.90
N ASN A 454 -5.37 -45.15 -11.99
CA ASN A 454 -6.60 -45.86 -12.33
C ASN A 454 -6.65 -46.34 -13.79
N ALA A 455 -5.78 -45.85 -14.67
CA ALA A 455 -5.79 -46.17 -16.10
C ALA A 455 -4.85 -47.33 -16.50
N ASN A 456 -3.91 -47.72 -15.63
CA ASN A 456 -2.88 -48.73 -15.94
C ASN A 456 -3.05 -50.08 -15.20
N ALA A 457 -4.22 -50.33 -14.59
CA ALA A 457 -4.55 -51.65 -14.09
C ALA A 457 -4.97 -52.60 -15.25
N ASN A 458 -4.02 -52.92 -16.14
CA ASN A 458 -4.11 -54.09 -17.03
C ASN A 458 -3.28 -55.22 -16.40
N PRO A 459 -3.86 -56.42 -16.17
CA PRO A 459 -3.23 -57.48 -15.40
C PRO A 459 -2.32 -58.34 -16.29
N THR A 460 -1.25 -57.77 -16.85
CA THR A 460 -0.26 -58.57 -17.59
C THR A 460 1.06 -57.83 -17.73
N GLN A 461 1.96 -58.07 -16.78
CA GLN A 461 3.44 -58.15 -16.90
C GLN A 461 4.08 -57.70 -15.59
N SER A 462 4.10 -58.59 -14.59
CA SER A 462 5.06 -58.51 -13.50
C SER A 462 6.36 -59.18 -13.95
N THR A 463 7.36 -58.36 -14.21
CA THR A 463 8.77 -58.78 -14.27
C THR A 463 9.16 -59.33 -12.91
N LYS A 464 9.68 -60.57 -12.90
CA LYS A 464 10.22 -61.25 -11.73
C LYS A 464 11.39 -60.46 -11.12
N SER A 465 11.21 -59.99 -9.89
CA SER A 465 12.32 -59.74 -8.97
C SER A 465 11.90 -60.22 -7.58
N GLN A 466 12.66 -61.19 -7.07
CA GLN A 466 12.48 -61.89 -5.81
C GLN A 466 12.63 -60.93 -4.60
N SER A 467 11.63 -60.93 -3.73
CA SER A 467 11.82 -60.88 -2.27
C SER A 467 10.58 -61.44 -1.59
N THR A 468 10.84 -62.20 -0.56
CA THR A 468 10.00 -63.10 0.24
C THR A 468 8.82 -62.43 0.95
N GLU A 469 7.75 -63.22 1.08
CA GLU A 469 6.72 -63.24 2.13
C GLU A 469 5.91 -61.96 2.35
N ASP A 470 4.69 -61.94 1.80
CA ASP A 470 3.45 -61.62 2.52
C ASP A 470 2.25 -61.94 1.61
N ASP A 471 1.54 -63.01 1.94
CA ASP A 471 0.27 -63.39 1.32
C ASP A 471 -0.91 -62.76 2.09
N ALA A 472 -2.02 -62.51 1.38
CA ALA A 472 -3.37 -62.19 1.90
C ALA A 472 -3.69 -60.77 2.41
N SER A 473 -3.84 -59.79 1.51
CA SER A 473 -5.10 -59.02 1.34
C SER A 473 -5.00 -58.12 0.10
N SER A 474 -5.98 -58.17 -0.79
CA SER A 474 -6.09 -57.20 -1.89
C SER A 474 -6.64 -55.87 -1.37
N THR A 475 -6.00 -55.28 -0.36
CA THR A 475 -6.30 -53.93 0.11
C THR A 475 -5.63 -52.94 -0.84
N ALA A 476 -6.37 -51.94 -1.31
CA ALA A 476 -5.79 -50.92 -2.17
C ALA A 476 -4.80 -50.08 -1.36
N HIS A 477 -3.52 -50.18 -1.74
CA HIS A 477 -2.45 -49.37 -1.19
C HIS A 477 -2.07 -48.25 -2.17
N LEU A 478 -1.81 -47.07 -1.64
CA LEU A 478 -1.15 -46.00 -2.40
C LEU A 478 0.27 -46.46 -2.74
N SER A 479 0.76 -46.16 -3.94
CA SER A 479 2.18 -46.34 -4.27
C SER A 479 3.06 -45.51 -3.33
N THR A 480 4.31 -45.91 -3.11
CA THR A 480 5.26 -45.20 -2.24
C THR A 480 5.37 -43.72 -2.60
N THR A 481 5.36 -43.37 -3.89
CA THR A 481 5.37 -41.98 -4.38
C THR A 481 4.08 -41.23 -4.01
N GLN A 482 2.91 -41.87 -4.14
CA GLN A 482 1.62 -41.27 -3.78
C GLN A 482 1.47 -41.08 -2.27
N ALA A 483 1.93 -42.04 -1.48
CA ALA A 483 1.97 -41.90 -0.03
C ALA A 483 2.94 -40.78 0.40
N GLY A 484 4.11 -40.71 -0.24
CA GLY A 484 5.14 -39.68 0.01
C GLY A 484 4.59 -38.26 -0.13
N ILE A 485 3.98 -37.92 -1.27
CA ILE A 485 3.48 -36.55 -1.49
C ILE A 485 2.35 -36.16 -0.53
N VAL A 486 1.49 -37.11 -0.13
CA VAL A 486 0.43 -36.86 0.87
C VAL A 486 1.05 -36.57 2.24
N LEU A 487 2.07 -37.32 2.64
CA LEU A 487 2.79 -37.11 3.89
C LEU A 487 3.56 -35.78 3.89
N ASP A 488 4.21 -35.44 2.79
CA ASP A 488 4.96 -34.19 2.65
C ASP A 488 4.03 -32.97 2.76
N LEU A 489 2.86 -33.01 2.11
CA LEU A 489 1.85 -31.94 2.21
C LEU A 489 1.27 -31.81 3.63
N ARG A 490 1.12 -32.92 4.37
CA ARG A 490 0.70 -32.90 5.77
C ARG A 490 1.77 -32.27 6.66
N ALA A 491 3.03 -32.69 6.49
CA ALA A 491 4.15 -32.13 7.24
C ALA A 491 4.26 -30.61 6.98
N PHE A 492 4.17 -30.20 5.71
CA PHE A 492 4.17 -28.80 5.33
C PHE A 492 3.04 -28.01 6.01
N ARG A 493 1.81 -28.55 6.03
CA ARG A 493 0.68 -27.94 6.73
C ARG A 493 0.95 -27.77 8.22
N THR A 494 1.47 -28.79 8.89
CA THR A 494 1.78 -28.75 10.32
C THR A 494 2.78 -27.62 10.63
N GLU A 495 3.84 -27.50 9.84
CA GLU A 495 4.84 -26.44 10.01
C GLU A 495 4.24 -25.05 9.77
N CYS A 496 3.41 -24.88 8.73
CA CYS A 496 2.75 -23.60 8.46
C CYS A 496 1.73 -23.20 9.54
N GLU A 497 0.98 -24.15 10.10
CA GLU A 497 0.02 -23.91 11.18
C GLU A 497 0.72 -23.60 12.52
N ALA A 498 1.95 -24.07 12.71
CA ALA A 498 2.76 -23.75 13.88
C ALA A 498 3.29 -22.30 13.88
N LEU A 499 3.28 -21.60 12.74
CA LEU A 499 3.73 -20.22 12.64
C LEU A 499 2.75 -19.26 13.35
N SER A 500 3.15 -18.76 14.52
CA SER A 500 2.40 -17.74 15.26
C SER A 500 2.82 -16.34 14.83
N ILE A 501 2.05 -15.71 13.93
CA ILE A 501 2.35 -14.37 13.42
C ILE A 501 1.35 -13.34 14.00
N PRO A 502 1.82 -12.29 14.70
CA PRO A 502 0.94 -11.26 15.25
C PRO A 502 0.19 -10.48 14.16
N ARG A 503 -1.14 -10.36 14.30
CA ARG A 503 -2.02 -9.63 13.34
C ARG A 503 -1.70 -8.14 13.14
N ARG A 504 -0.78 -7.56 13.92
CA ARG A 504 -0.44 -6.12 13.88
C ARG A 504 0.72 -5.77 12.95
N VAL A 505 1.43 -6.74 12.39
CA VAL A 505 2.52 -6.46 11.45
C VAL A 505 1.95 -6.34 10.04
N GLN A 506 2.07 -5.17 9.42
CA GLN A 506 1.55 -4.85 8.07
C GLN A 506 2.10 -5.79 6.97
N ILE A 507 3.18 -6.48 7.30
CA ILE A 507 3.99 -7.34 6.45
C ILE A 507 3.28 -8.67 6.07
N MET A 508 2.25 -9.08 6.81
CA MET A 508 1.56 -10.36 6.56
C MET A 508 0.03 -10.23 6.48
N ARG A 509 -0.46 -9.17 5.81
CA ARG A 509 -1.91 -8.94 5.64
C ARG A 509 -2.61 -10.16 5.03
N ASP A 510 -1.95 -10.81 4.07
CA ASP A 510 -2.55 -11.88 3.27
C ASP A 510 -2.17 -13.29 3.78
N PHE A 511 -1.35 -13.40 4.84
CA PHE A 511 -0.91 -14.68 5.40
C PHE A 511 -2.07 -15.59 5.82
N HIS A 512 -3.03 -15.06 6.59
CA HIS A 512 -4.18 -15.86 7.06
C HIS A 512 -5.03 -16.38 5.90
N LYS A 513 -5.16 -15.58 4.83
CA LYS A 513 -5.87 -15.98 3.62
C LYS A 513 -5.11 -17.09 2.86
N LYS A 514 -3.78 -16.97 2.76
CA LYS A 514 -2.93 -18.00 2.15
C LYS A 514 -2.91 -19.30 2.97
N LEU A 515 -2.90 -19.19 4.30
CA LEU A 515 -3.01 -20.33 5.22
C LEU A 515 -4.32 -21.10 4.97
N GLU A 516 -5.45 -20.40 4.87
CA GLU A 516 -6.75 -21.01 4.56
C GLU A 516 -6.75 -21.70 3.17
N VAL A 517 -6.16 -21.06 2.15
CA VAL A 517 -6.04 -21.66 0.80
C VAL A 517 -5.17 -22.91 0.81
N MET A 518 -4.07 -22.91 1.57
CA MET A 518 -3.20 -24.08 1.75
C MET A 518 -3.92 -25.22 2.45
N GLN A 519 -4.64 -24.94 3.56
CA GLN A 519 -5.44 -25.94 4.27
C GLN A 519 -6.43 -26.63 3.34
N ASN A 520 -7.15 -25.86 2.53
CA ASN A 520 -8.07 -26.37 1.53
C ASN A 520 -7.37 -27.21 0.44
N SER A 521 -6.13 -26.88 0.09
CA SER A 521 -5.34 -27.63 -0.90
C SER A 521 -4.91 -28.99 -0.33
N VAL A 522 -4.43 -29.02 0.91
CA VAL A 522 -4.06 -30.27 1.60
C VAL A 522 -5.28 -31.15 1.79
N GLU A 523 -6.42 -30.60 2.25
CA GLU A 523 -7.65 -31.38 2.45
C GLU A 523 -8.14 -32.05 1.15
N LYS A 524 -7.99 -31.39 -0.01
CA LYS A 524 -8.34 -31.98 -1.31
C LYS A 524 -7.49 -33.22 -1.61
N VAL A 525 -6.19 -33.17 -1.34
CA VAL A 525 -5.29 -34.30 -1.55
C VAL A 525 -5.62 -35.44 -0.58
N GLU A 526 -5.90 -35.12 0.68
CA GLU A 526 -6.31 -36.12 1.67
C GLU A 526 -7.62 -36.81 1.28
N ARG A 527 -8.62 -36.06 0.81
CA ARG A 527 -9.89 -36.62 0.33
C ARG A 527 -9.69 -37.50 -0.90
N ALA A 528 -8.82 -37.10 -1.83
CA ALA A 528 -8.50 -37.91 -3.01
C ALA A 528 -7.81 -39.23 -2.62
N ALA A 529 -6.84 -39.17 -1.71
CA ALA A 529 -6.15 -40.33 -1.16
C ALA A 529 -7.10 -41.27 -0.40
N TYR A 530 -7.97 -40.71 0.46
CA TYR A 530 -9.00 -41.47 1.18
C TYR A 530 -9.95 -42.19 0.22
N GLY A 531 -10.39 -41.52 -0.85
CA GLY A 531 -11.25 -42.13 -1.86
C GLY A 531 -10.64 -43.36 -2.52
N ILE A 532 -9.33 -43.37 -2.76
CA ILE A 532 -8.61 -44.52 -3.34
C ILE A 532 -8.53 -45.66 -2.33
N LEU A 533 -8.13 -45.37 -1.09
CA LEU A 533 -7.97 -46.38 -0.03
C LEU A 533 -9.32 -47.06 0.30
N VAL A 534 -10.40 -46.29 0.40
CA VAL A 534 -11.72 -46.83 0.74
C VAL A 534 -12.36 -47.56 -0.43
N ARG A 535 -12.42 -46.97 -1.64
CA ARG A 535 -13.03 -47.65 -2.81
C ARG A 535 -12.29 -48.91 -3.18
N GLY A 536 -10.96 -48.91 -3.05
CA GLY A 536 -10.18 -50.09 -3.35
C GLY A 536 -10.16 -51.14 -2.23
N SER A 537 -10.74 -50.84 -1.07
CA SER A 537 -11.00 -51.81 0.00
C SER A 537 -12.45 -52.33 -0.01
N GLU A 538 -13.31 -51.79 -0.87
CA GLU A 538 -14.72 -52.19 -1.00
C GLU A 538 -14.83 -53.43 -1.89
N ARG A 539 -15.38 -54.53 -1.35
CA ARG A 539 -15.68 -55.74 -2.14
C ARG A 539 -17.08 -55.62 -2.75
N PRO A 540 -17.22 -55.62 -4.08
CA PRO A 540 -18.53 -55.54 -4.72
C PRO A 540 -19.43 -56.72 -4.33
N THR A 541 -20.73 -56.50 -4.27
CA THR A 541 -21.72 -57.56 -4.08
C THR A 541 -21.60 -58.61 -5.19
N GLY A 542 -21.30 -59.85 -4.82
CA GLY A 542 -21.03 -60.96 -5.77
C GLY A 542 -19.56 -61.27 -6.02
N TRP A 543 -18.62 -60.58 -5.34
CA TRP A 543 -17.20 -60.94 -5.35
C TRP A 543 -16.97 -62.31 -4.70
N THR A 544 -16.35 -63.24 -5.43
CA THR A 544 -15.95 -64.57 -4.94
C THR A 544 -14.42 -64.69 -5.04
N PRO A 545 -13.73 -65.19 -4.00
CA PRO A 545 -12.30 -65.48 -4.09
C PRO A 545 -12.05 -66.57 -5.14
N ASP A 546 -10.90 -66.52 -5.81
CA ASP A 546 -10.45 -67.61 -6.67
C ASP A 546 -10.02 -68.80 -5.80
N LEU A 547 -10.77 -69.90 -5.88
CA LEU A 547 -10.58 -71.11 -5.07
C LEU A 547 -9.77 -72.20 -5.82
N SER A 548 -9.08 -71.84 -6.90
CA SER A 548 -8.35 -72.82 -7.73
C SER A 548 -6.97 -73.24 -7.21
N GLY A 549 -6.50 -72.67 -6.09
CA GLY A 549 -5.23 -73.03 -5.42
C GLY A 549 -5.43 -73.82 -4.11
N PRO A 550 -4.42 -74.56 -3.63
CA PRO A 550 -4.48 -75.26 -2.35
C PRO A 550 -4.65 -74.24 -1.21
N VAL A 551 -5.75 -74.36 -0.47
CA VAL A 551 -6.04 -73.53 0.70
C VAL A 551 -5.28 -74.10 1.89
N GLU A 552 -4.24 -73.41 2.36
CA GLU A 552 -3.71 -73.65 3.70
C GLU A 552 -4.72 -73.09 4.72
N MET A 553 -5.38 -74.00 5.44
CA MET A 553 -6.20 -73.63 6.58
C MET A 553 -5.27 -73.33 7.76
N GLU A 554 -5.02 -72.05 8.03
CA GLU A 554 -4.55 -71.65 9.36
C GLU A 554 -5.70 -71.82 10.36
N ILE A 555 -5.54 -72.82 11.23
CA ILE A 555 -6.41 -73.03 12.38
C ILE A 555 -5.94 -72.07 13.48
N HIS A 556 -6.74 -71.04 13.76
CA HIS A 556 -6.66 -70.24 14.99
C HIS A 556 -7.98 -70.25 15.74
#